data_AF-A0A2S8PXN2-F1
#
_entry.id   AF-A0A2S8PXN2-F1
#
_cell.length_a   1.000
_cell.length_b   1.000
_cell.length_c   1.000
_cell.angle_alpha   90.00
_cell.angle_beta   90.00
_cell.angle_gamma   90.00
#
_symmetry.space_group_name_H-M   'P 1'
#
loop_
_entity.id
_entity.type
_entity.pdbx_description
1 polymer ?
#
loop_
_entity_poly.entity_id
_entity_poly.type
_entity_poly.pdbx_seq_one_letter_code
_entity_poly.pdbx_strand_id
1 'polypeptide(L)'
;MLRATKVRLYPTPEQAGYLNGQFGAVRFAYNKALHIKKHTYKHHGVSLNPRKDLKPLLAVAKQSRKYAWLRAYDAIALQQAVINLHTAFDNFFNLIQSTGEKVNNPRHLINSARNLRRKQKSLSRKQQGSANRSKARLRLAAVHERVAHARADFQHKLSRTMVDENQAVIVETLKSANMMKNHHLARAIGDAGWHGFVKKLEYKAAAAGVHLVKLDQ
;
A
#
# COMPACT_ATOMS: atom_id res chain seq x y z
N MET A 1 -8.81 13.34 -27.79
CA MET A 1 -9.91 12.43 -27.40
C MET A 1 -9.44 11.00 -27.66
N LEU A 2 -9.21 10.18 -26.63
CA LEU A 2 -8.81 8.77 -26.83
C LEU A 2 -10.02 8.00 -27.36
N ARG A 3 -9.93 7.45 -28.58
CA ARG A 3 -10.95 6.56 -29.14
C ARG A 3 -10.71 5.15 -28.60
N ALA A 4 -11.64 4.62 -27.82
CA ALA A 4 -11.59 3.24 -27.34
C ALA A 4 -12.45 2.35 -28.25
N THR A 5 -11.83 1.32 -28.84
CA THR A 5 -12.56 0.33 -29.66
C THR A 5 -12.90 -0.87 -28.79
N LYS A 6 -14.19 -1.20 -28.69
CA LYS A 6 -14.65 -2.41 -28.00
C LYS A 6 -14.56 -3.60 -28.97
N VAL A 7 -13.66 -4.54 -28.69
CA VAL A 7 -13.44 -5.74 -29.51
C VAL A 7 -13.87 -6.98 -28.73
N ARG A 8 -14.55 -7.91 -29.40
CA ARG A 8 -14.89 -9.23 -28.86
C ARG A 8 -14.03 -10.28 -29.57
N LEU A 9 -13.37 -11.11 -28.78
CA LEU A 9 -12.50 -12.18 -29.28
C LEU A 9 -13.22 -13.52 -29.17
N TYR A 10 -13.12 -14.36 -30.21
CA TYR A 10 -13.61 -15.73 -30.23
C TYR A 10 -12.42 -16.68 -30.48
N PRO A 11 -11.69 -17.07 -29.42
CA PRO A 11 -10.49 -17.89 -29.57
C PRO A 11 -10.84 -19.32 -30.00
N THR A 12 -9.97 -19.94 -30.80
CA THR A 12 -10.02 -21.38 -31.06
C THR A 12 -9.75 -22.17 -29.76
N PRO A 13 -10.11 -23.47 -29.69
CA PRO A 13 -9.84 -24.28 -28.50
C PRO A 13 -8.36 -24.25 -28.05
N GLU A 14 -7.42 -24.26 -29.01
CA GLU A 14 -5.99 -24.16 -28.74
C GLU A 14 -5.60 -22.80 -28.16
N GLN A 15 -6.11 -21.71 -28.76
CA GLN A 15 -5.88 -20.35 -28.27
C GLN A 15 -6.45 -20.16 -26.85
N ALA A 16 -7.65 -20.70 -26.60
CA ALA A 16 -8.25 -20.67 -25.27
C ALA A 16 -7.40 -21.45 -24.25
N GLY A 17 -6.87 -22.62 -24.63
CA GLY A 17 -5.94 -23.40 -23.82
C GLY A 17 -4.67 -22.61 -23.48
N TYR A 18 -4.05 -21.98 -24.48
CA TYR A 18 -2.89 -21.12 -24.28
C TYR A 18 -3.19 -19.94 -23.36
N LEU A 19 -4.29 -19.21 -23.58
CA LEU A 19 -4.68 -18.05 -22.76
C LEU A 19 -4.92 -18.44 -21.31
N ASN A 20 -5.63 -19.55 -21.06
CA ASN A 20 -5.84 -20.07 -19.71
C ASN A 20 -4.51 -20.41 -19.03
N GLY A 21 -3.61 -21.08 -19.75
CA GLY A 21 -2.25 -21.35 -19.28
C GLY A 21 -1.45 -20.06 -18.98
N GLN A 22 -1.53 -19.07 -19.87
CA GLN A 22 -0.89 -17.77 -19.73
C GLN A 22 -1.36 -17.04 -18.49
N PHE A 23 -2.67 -16.99 -18.24
CA PHE A 23 -3.24 -16.37 -17.04
C PHE A 23 -2.80 -17.10 -15.77
N GLY A 24 -2.76 -18.43 -15.82
CA GLY A 24 -2.20 -19.26 -14.73
C GLY A 24 -0.73 -18.95 -14.44
N ALA A 25 0.08 -18.83 -15.49
CA ALA A 25 1.51 -18.49 -15.39
C ALA A 25 1.75 -17.09 -14.82
N VAL A 26 0.97 -16.09 -15.27
CA VAL A 26 1.00 -14.71 -14.76
C VAL A 26 0.62 -14.68 -13.27
N ARG A 27 -0.45 -15.38 -12.89
CA ARG A 27 -0.88 -15.50 -11.49
C ARG A 27 0.20 -16.17 -10.64
N PHE A 28 0.82 -17.23 -11.16
CA PHE A 28 1.94 -17.91 -10.49
C PHE A 28 3.12 -16.95 -10.26
N ALA A 29 3.55 -16.21 -11.30
CA ALA A 29 4.66 -15.28 -11.21
C ALA A 29 4.40 -14.18 -10.16
N TYR A 30 3.21 -13.58 -10.16
CA TYR A 30 2.79 -12.59 -9.16
C TYR A 30 2.85 -13.17 -7.75
N ASN A 31 2.19 -14.32 -7.52
CA ASN A 31 2.11 -14.94 -6.19
C ASN A 31 3.48 -15.40 -5.69
N LYS A 32 4.34 -15.90 -6.57
CA LYS A 32 5.68 -16.32 -6.20
C LYS A 32 6.55 -15.12 -5.82
N ALA A 33 6.48 -14.03 -6.58
CA ALA A 33 7.17 -12.79 -6.26
C ALA A 33 6.67 -12.19 -4.93
N LEU A 34 5.35 -12.19 -4.71
CA LEU A 34 4.73 -11.76 -3.45
C LEU A 34 5.20 -12.60 -2.27
N HIS A 35 5.24 -13.92 -2.43
CA HIS A 35 5.72 -14.85 -1.41
C HIS A 35 7.19 -14.56 -1.06
N ILE A 36 8.07 -14.44 -2.04
CA ILE A 36 9.49 -14.15 -1.82
C ILE A 36 9.65 -12.83 -1.06
N LYS A 37 8.99 -11.75 -1.52
CA LYS A 37 9.03 -10.45 -0.84
C LYS A 37 8.56 -10.52 0.61
N LYS A 38 7.42 -11.19 0.87
CA LYS A 38 6.87 -11.37 2.22
C LYS A 38 7.83 -12.18 3.11
N HIS A 39 8.35 -13.28 2.59
CA HIS A 39 9.27 -14.16 3.31
C HIS A 39 10.57 -13.42 3.67
N THR A 40 11.21 -12.76 2.70
CA THR A 40 12.45 -12.00 2.94
C THR A 40 12.25 -10.89 3.96
N TYR A 41 11.13 -10.15 3.86
CA TYR A 41 10.83 -9.10 4.83
C TYR A 41 10.58 -9.65 6.24
N LYS A 42 9.89 -10.79 6.35
CA LYS A 42 9.62 -11.44 7.64
C LYS A 42 10.90 -11.90 8.33
N HIS A 43 11.81 -12.55 7.60
CA HIS A 43 13.00 -13.18 8.18
C HIS A 43 14.21 -12.24 8.29
N HIS A 44 14.37 -11.32 7.34
CA HIS A 44 15.55 -10.45 7.28
C HIS A 44 15.24 -8.97 7.50
N GLY A 45 13.95 -8.57 7.54
CA GLY A 45 13.55 -7.17 7.65
C GLY A 45 13.84 -6.34 6.40
N VAL A 46 14.31 -6.97 5.31
CA VAL A 46 14.68 -6.31 4.06
C VAL A 46 13.49 -6.33 3.09
N SER A 47 13.11 -5.15 2.60
CA SER A 47 12.08 -5.02 1.57
C SER A 47 12.73 -5.09 0.19
N LEU A 48 12.46 -6.16 -0.54
CA LEU A 48 12.93 -6.33 -1.92
C LEU A 48 12.14 -5.42 -2.88
N ASN A 49 12.82 -4.76 -3.80
CA ASN A 49 12.20 -4.06 -4.92
C ASN A 49 11.81 -5.08 -6.01
N PRO A 50 10.51 -5.27 -6.34
CA PRO A 50 10.15 -6.29 -7.31
C PRO A 50 10.74 -6.08 -8.71
N ARG A 51 10.95 -4.82 -9.14
CA ARG A 51 11.53 -4.52 -10.45
C ARG A 51 13.02 -4.86 -10.51
N LYS A 52 13.77 -4.54 -9.46
CA LYS A 52 15.23 -4.73 -9.42
C LYS A 52 15.63 -6.12 -8.93
N ASP A 53 14.95 -6.65 -7.92
CA ASP A 53 15.38 -7.84 -7.20
C ASP A 53 14.61 -9.10 -7.62
N LEU A 54 13.31 -8.98 -7.95
CA LEU A 54 12.48 -10.16 -8.24
C LEU A 54 12.33 -10.45 -9.74
N LYS A 55 12.27 -9.40 -10.57
CA LYS A 55 12.19 -9.56 -12.03
C LYS A 55 13.36 -10.38 -12.60
N PRO A 56 14.63 -10.18 -12.17
CA PRO A 56 15.73 -11.03 -12.65
C PRO A 56 15.60 -12.50 -12.23
N LEU A 57 15.03 -12.78 -11.04
CA LEU A 57 14.81 -14.15 -10.58
C LEU A 57 13.84 -14.92 -11.48
N LEU A 58 12.93 -14.23 -12.18
CA LEU A 58 12.05 -14.87 -13.16
C LEU A 58 12.85 -15.46 -14.33
N ALA A 59 13.88 -14.75 -14.81
CA ALA A 59 14.75 -15.24 -15.88
C ALA A 59 15.50 -16.50 -15.44
N VAL A 60 16.04 -16.50 -14.22
CA VAL A 60 16.72 -17.66 -13.62
C VAL A 60 15.73 -18.82 -13.41
N ALA A 61 14.54 -18.53 -12.89
CA ALA A 61 13.51 -19.54 -12.65
C ALA A 61 13.13 -20.28 -13.94
N LYS A 62 12.97 -19.56 -15.05
CA LYS A 62 12.68 -20.16 -16.37
C LYS A 62 13.75 -21.15 -16.83
N GLN A 63 14.98 -21.06 -16.32
CA GLN A 63 16.07 -22.00 -16.65
C GLN A 63 16.13 -23.21 -15.71
N SER A 64 15.48 -23.13 -14.56
CA SER A 64 15.46 -24.22 -13.58
C SER A 64 14.55 -25.38 -14.02
N ARG A 65 14.92 -26.62 -13.69
CA ARG A 65 14.09 -27.82 -13.93
C ARG A 65 12.67 -27.67 -13.38
N LYS A 66 12.53 -27.04 -12.21
CA LYS A 66 11.25 -26.89 -11.51
C LYS A 66 10.28 -25.92 -12.18
N TYR A 67 10.77 -24.84 -12.79
CA TYR A 67 9.94 -23.78 -13.36
C TYR A 67 10.17 -23.58 -14.88
N ALA A 68 10.78 -24.55 -15.55
CA ALA A 68 11.03 -24.53 -17.00
C ALA A 68 9.74 -24.36 -17.83
N TRP A 69 8.61 -24.86 -17.32
CA TRP A 69 7.29 -24.73 -17.96
C TRP A 69 6.86 -23.28 -18.20
N LEU A 70 7.39 -22.31 -17.45
CA LEU A 70 7.14 -20.87 -17.69
C LEU A 70 7.71 -20.37 -19.03
N ARG A 71 8.57 -21.15 -19.70
CA ARG A 71 9.08 -20.83 -21.05
C ARG A 71 8.01 -20.96 -22.13
N ALA A 72 6.96 -21.75 -21.90
CA ALA A 72 5.87 -21.94 -22.85
C ALA A 72 4.96 -20.70 -22.99
N TYR A 73 5.14 -19.69 -22.14
CA TYR A 73 4.25 -18.53 -22.01
C TYR A 73 4.99 -17.21 -22.29
N ASP A 74 4.23 -16.18 -22.67
CA ASP A 74 4.75 -14.85 -23.01
C ASP A 74 5.56 -14.25 -21.86
N ALA A 75 6.82 -13.93 -22.14
CA ALA A 75 7.75 -13.42 -21.14
C ALA A 75 7.40 -12.00 -20.70
N ILE A 76 6.82 -11.19 -21.58
CA ILE A 76 6.49 -9.78 -21.29
C ILE A 76 5.39 -9.73 -20.24
N ALA A 77 4.32 -10.51 -20.40
CA ALA A 77 3.22 -10.61 -19.46
C ALA A 77 3.67 -11.14 -18.08
N LEU A 78 4.56 -12.14 -18.05
CA LEU A 78 5.12 -12.64 -16.79
C LEU A 78 5.95 -11.58 -16.05
N GLN A 79 6.78 -10.83 -16.78
CA GLN A 79 7.54 -9.72 -16.22
C GLN A 79 6.62 -8.58 -15.75
N GLN A 80 5.57 -8.29 -16.52
CA GLN A 80 4.58 -7.28 -16.17
C GLN A 80 3.84 -7.65 -14.88
N ALA A 81 3.60 -8.94 -14.61
CA ALA A 81 3.03 -9.39 -13.34
C ALA A 81 3.89 -8.95 -12.14
N VAL A 82 5.22 -9.09 -12.23
CA VAL A 82 6.16 -8.67 -11.18
C VAL A 82 6.24 -7.15 -11.07
N ILE A 83 6.12 -6.42 -12.20
CA ILE A 83 6.05 -4.96 -12.21
C ILE A 83 4.75 -4.47 -11.56
N ASN A 84 3.62 -5.11 -11.84
CA ASN A 84 2.34 -4.78 -11.24
C ASN A 84 2.37 -4.99 -9.72
N LEU A 85 3.09 -5.99 -9.23
CA LEU A 85 3.35 -6.16 -7.79
C LEU A 85 4.10 -4.95 -7.19
N HIS A 86 5.12 -4.42 -7.88
CA HIS A 86 5.83 -3.21 -7.44
C HIS A 86 4.87 -2.03 -7.36
N THR A 87 4.14 -1.76 -8.44
CA THR A 87 3.19 -0.66 -8.53
C THR A 87 2.10 -0.78 -7.47
N ALA A 88 1.55 -1.97 -7.24
CA ALA A 88 0.55 -2.20 -6.21
C ALA A 88 1.07 -1.90 -4.79
N PHE A 89 2.29 -2.33 -4.45
CA PHE A 89 2.89 -2.03 -3.14
C PHE A 89 3.20 -0.53 -2.96
N ASP A 90 3.68 0.14 -3.99
CA ASP A 90 3.94 1.57 -3.93
C ASP A 90 2.65 2.36 -3.80
N ASN A 91 1.64 2.01 -4.61
CA ASN A 91 0.35 2.67 -4.60
C ASN A 91 -0.41 2.41 -3.30
N PHE A 92 -0.24 1.26 -2.66
CA PHE A 92 -0.91 0.93 -1.41
C PHE A 92 -0.68 1.95 -0.27
N PHE A 93 0.48 2.63 -0.26
CA PHE A 93 0.80 3.63 0.75
C PHE A 93 0.57 5.07 0.30
N ASN A 94 0.10 5.28 -0.93
CA ASN A 94 -0.15 6.60 -1.51
C ASN A 94 -1.61 6.70 -1.93
N LEU A 95 -2.11 7.91 -2.11
CA LEU A 95 -3.44 8.09 -2.69
C LEU A 95 -3.31 8.18 -4.20
N ILE A 96 -4.10 7.39 -4.92
CA ILE A 96 -4.15 7.38 -6.38
C ILE A 96 -5.54 7.84 -6.81
N GLN A 97 -5.59 8.88 -7.63
CA GLN A 97 -6.82 9.39 -8.21
C GLN A 97 -7.21 8.60 -9.45
N SER A 98 -8.48 8.70 -9.86
CA SER A 98 -8.98 8.07 -11.11
C SER A 98 -8.25 8.58 -12.37
N THR A 99 -7.70 9.79 -12.31
CA THR A 99 -6.86 10.40 -13.35
C THR A 99 -5.46 9.77 -13.45
N GLY A 100 -5.09 8.92 -12.48
CA GLY A 100 -3.74 8.38 -12.35
C GLY A 100 -2.79 9.29 -11.55
N GLU A 101 -3.25 10.45 -11.10
CA GLU A 101 -2.44 11.33 -10.25
C GLU A 101 -2.16 10.69 -8.89
N LYS A 102 -0.92 10.84 -8.41
CA LYS A 102 -0.44 10.25 -7.18
C LYS A 102 -0.15 11.32 -6.13
N VAL A 103 -0.86 11.25 -5.02
CA VAL A 103 -0.57 12.03 -3.81
C VAL A 103 0.26 11.19 -2.85
N ASN A 104 1.49 11.62 -2.61
CA ASN A 104 2.43 10.90 -1.75
C ASN A 104 2.02 10.99 -0.27
N ASN A 105 2.16 9.88 0.45
CA ASN A 105 2.04 9.92 1.91
C ASN A 105 3.27 10.64 2.53
N PRO A 106 3.08 11.70 3.33
CA PRO A 106 4.17 12.47 3.94
C PRO A 106 4.96 11.72 5.01
N ARG A 107 4.50 10.55 5.46
CA ARG A 107 5.25 9.65 6.35
C ARG A 107 5.59 10.23 7.73
N HIS A 108 4.69 11.02 8.30
CA HIS A 108 4.91 11.74 9.57
C HIS A 108 5.34 10.84 10.74
N LEU A 109 4.75 9.63 10.88
CA LEU A 109 5.08 8.70 11.95
C LEU A 109 6.44 8.06 11.71
N ILE A 110 6.75 7.67 10.47
CA ILE A 110 8.04 7.08 10.11
C ILE A 110 9.17 8.10 10.32
N ASN A 111 8.99 9.33 9.86
CA ASN A 111 9.98 10.40 10.00
C ASN A 111 10.23 10.75 11.48
N SER A 112 9.19 10.68 12.31
CA SER A 112 9.29 10.92 13.76
C SER A 112 9.76 9.72 14.57
N ALA A 113 9.91 8.53 13.96
CA ALA A 113 10.16 7.28 14.68
C ALA A 113 11.44 7.29 15.52
N ARG A 114 12.50 7.93 15.02
CA ARG A 114 13.78 8.06 15.76
C ARG A 114 13.60 8.86 17.04
N ASN A 115 12.89 9.98 16.98
CA ASN A 115 12.62 10.82 18.15
C ASN A 115 11.69 10.10 19.13
N LEU A 116 10.60 9.50 18.64
CA LEU A 116 9.68 8.69 19.45
C LEU A 116 10.43 7.58 20.20
N ARG A 117 11.31 6.83 19.53
CA ARG A 117 12.12 5.79 20.16
C ARG A 117 13.02 6.35 21.27
N ARG A 118 13.67 7.49 21.04
CA ARG A 118 14.51 8.14 22.06
C ARG A 118 13.69 8.54 23.29
N LYS A 119 12.52 9.16 23.10
CA LYS A 119 11.64 9.57 24.21
C LYS A 119 11.03 8.37 24.94
N GLN A 120 10.61 7.32 24.23
CA GLN A 120 10.15 6.07 24.83
C GLN A 120 11.24 5.40 25.68
N LYS A 121 12.48 5.29 25.17
CA LYS A 121 13.60 4.74 25.95
C LYS A 121 13.90 5.58 27.18
N SER A 122 13.82 6.90 27.06
CA SER A 122 14.00 7.82 28.19
C SER A 122 12.94 7.62 29.27
N LEU A 123 11.66 7.53 28.88
CA LEU A 123 10.54 7.27 29.79
C LEU A 123 10.66 5.92 30.50
N SER A 124 10.98 4.86 29.75
CA SER A 124 11.12 3.48 30.27
C SER A 124 12.17 3.39 31.38
N ARG A 125 13.25 4.16 31.28
CA ARG A 125 14.34 4.20 32.28
C ARG A 125 13.99 4.98 33.57
N LYS A 126 12.84 5.68 33.63
CA LYS A 126 12.46 6.46 34.81
C LYS A 126 11.67 5.62 35.81
N GLN A 127 11.99 5.76 37.10
CA GLN A 127 11.28 5.12 38.21
C GLN A 127 9.79 5.45 38.16
N GLN A 128 8.96 4.43 38.36
CA GLN A 128 7.51 4.57 38.45
C GLN A 128 7.13 5.52 39.59
N GLY A 129 6.11 6.35 39.39
CA GLY A 129 5.68 7.36 40.37
C GLY A 129 6.54 8.63 40.44
N SER A 130 7.80 8.62 39.96
CA SER A 130 8.67 9.80 40.08
C SER A 130 8.20 11.01 39.24
N ALA A 131 8.43 12.23 39.75
CA ALA A 131 8.16 13.48 39.02
C ALA A 131 8.89 13.53 37.65
N ASN A 132 10.09 12.95 37.58
CA ASN A 132 10.87 12.85 36.35
C ASN A 132 10.21 11.94 35.31
N ARG A 133 9.53 10.86 35.72
CA ARG A 133 8.73 10.03 34.83
C ARG A 133 7.52 10.79 34.29
N SER A 134 6.84 11.58 35.13
CA SER A 134 5.72 12.44 34.68
C SER A 134 6.16 13.43 33.60
N LYS A 135 7.29 14.14 33.82
CA LYS A 135 7.89 15.04 32.82
C LYS A 135 8.27 14.31 31.52
N ALA A 136 8.86 13.12 31.62
CA ALA A 136 9.21 12.32 30.43
C ALA A 136 7.97 11.85 29.65
N ARG A 137 6.88 11.51 30.35
CA ARG A 137 5.59 11.12 29.76
C ARG A 137 4.99 12.27 28.95
N LEU A 138 4.95 13.48 29.51
CA LEU A 138 4.46 14.67 28.81
C LEU A 138 5.28 14.98 27.55
N ARG A 139 6.62 14.87 27.63
CA ARG A 139 7.50 15.04 26.46
C ARG A 139 7.25 14.01 25.37
N LEU A 140 6.96 12.76 25.74
CA LEU A 140 6.59 11.72 24.77
C LEU A 140 5.22 12.02 24.15
N ALA A 141 4.24 12.41 24.97
CA ALA A 141 2.90 12.77 24.52
C ALA A 141 2.93 13.92 23.51
N ALA A 142 3.71 14.98 23.77
CA ALA A 142 3.87 16.10 22.85
C ALA A 142 4.41 15.68 21.46
N VAL A 143 5.29 14.67 21.39
CA VAL A 143 5.76 14.14 20.10
C VAL A 143 4.66 13.36 19.39
N HIS A 144 3.90 12.53 20.13
CA HIS A 144 2.75 11.82 19.56
C HIS A 144 1.68 12.78 19.04
N GLU A 145 1.38 13.82 19.81
CA GLU A 145 0.45 14.88 19.46
C GLU A 145 0.88 15.58 18.17
N ARG A 146 2.15 15.99 18.07
CA ARG A 146 2.67 16.62 16.84
C ARG A 146 2.51 15.73 15.61
N VAL A 147 2.80 14.43 15.73
CA VAL A 147 2.60 13.46 14.64
C VAL A 147 1.13 13.34 14.27
N ALA A 148 0.24 13.29 15.27
CA ALA A 148 -1.19 13.21 15.06
C ALA A 148 -1.74 14.46 14.36
N HIS A 149 -1.34 15.65 14.80
CA HIS A 149 -1.74 16.93 14.22
C HIS A 149 -1.22 17.10 12.80
N ALA A 150 0.06 16.79 12.53
CA ALA A 150 0.61 16.88 11.18
C ALA A 150 -0.13 15.96 10.19
N ARG A 151 -0.41 14.71 10.61
CA ARG A 151 -1.21 13.77 9.82
C ARG A 151 -2.65 14.25 9.64
N ALA A 152 -3.27 14.79 10.68
CA ALA A 152 -4.62 15.31 10.60
C ALA A 152 -4.68 16.48 9.61
N ASP A 153 -3.77 17.45 9.72
CA ASP A 153 -3.66 18.61 8.82
C ASP A 153 -3.55 18.19 7.35
N PHE A 154 -2.61 17.30 7.03
CA PHE A 154 -2.49 16.74 5.68
C PHE A 154 -3.80 16.11 5.19
N GLN A 155 -4.42 15.26 6.00
CA GLN A 155 -5.68 14.61 5.65
C GLN A 155 -6.84 15.60 5.53
N HIS A 156 -6.89 16.66 6.34
CA HIS A 156 -7.91 17.69 6.24
C HIS A 156 -7.75 18.50 4.97
N LYS A 157 -6.54 18.93 4.62
CA LYS A 157 -6.29 19.66 3.36
C LYS A 157 -6.71 18.82 2.17
N LEU A 158 -6.18 17.59 2.08
CA LEU A 158 -6.48 16.68 0.98
C LEU A 158 -7.98 16.34 0.86
N SER A 159 -8.65 16.04 1.96
CA SER A 159 -10.09 15.74 1.94
C SER A 159 -10.96 16.95 1.59
N ARG A 160 -10.53 18.18 1.92
CA ARG A 160 -11.25 19.40 1.52
C ARG A 160 -11.13 19.60 0.01
N THR A 161 -9.91 19.56 -0.52
CA THR A 161 -9.62 19.63 -1.96
C THR A 161 -10.44 18.62 -2.75
N MET A 162 -10.42 17.34 -2.34
CA MET A 162 -11.20 16.30 -3.03
C MET A 162 -12.71 16.54 -3.03
N VAL A 163 -13.27 17.07 -1.94
CA VAL A 163 -14.71 17.36 -1.86
C VAL A 163 -15.06 18.63 -2.64
N ASP A 164 -14.18 19.63 -2.70
CA ASP A 164 -14.42 20.86 -3.47
C ASP A 164 -14.39 20.63 -4.98
N GLU A 165 -13.46 19.79 -5.44
CA GLU A 165 -13.18 19.62 -6.87
C GLU A 165 -14.08 18.56 -7.53
N ASN A 166 -14.88 17.82 -6.76
CA ASN A 166 -15.63 16.67 -7.26
C ASN A 166 -17.09 16.68 -6.78
N GLN A 167 -18.03 16.42 -7.70
CA GLN A 167 -19.45 16.25 -7.39
C GLN A 167 -19.75 14.92 -6.68
N ALA A 168 -18.87 13.93 -6.88
CA ALA A 168 -18.93 12.63 -6.21
C ALA A 168 -17.51 12.12 -5.95
N VAL A 169 -17.33 11.47 -4.81
CA VAL A 169 -16.08 10.81 -4.41
C VAL A 169 -16.38 9.33 -4.21
N ILE A 170 -15.67 8.46 -4.92
CA ILE A 170 -15.74 7.01 -4.75
C ILE A 170 -14.44 6.52 -4.12
N VAL A 171 -14.55 5.76 -3.03
CA VAL A 171 -13.40 5.22 -2.31
C VAL A 171 -13.51 3.70 -2.16
N GLU A 172 -12.43 2.99 -2.45
CA GLU A 172 -12.32 1.58 -2.07
C GLU A 172 -11.93 1.48 -0.59
N THR A 173 -12.74 0.78 0.19
CA THR A 173 -12.45 0.53 1.60
C THR A 173 -11.59 -0.71 1.74
N LEU A 174 -10.46 -0.55 2.44
CA LEU A 174 -9.61 -1.67 2.82
C LEU A 174 -9.94 -2.10 4.24
N LYS A 175 -9.87 -3.41 4.51
CA LYS A 175 -9.97 -3.99 5.87
C LYS A 175 -8.72 -3.69 6.71
N SER A 176 -8.48 -2.40 6.97
CA SER A 176 -7.28 -1.86 7.62
C SER A 176 -7.03 -2.46 9.00
N ALA A 177 -8.07 -2.76 9.77
CA ALA A 177 -7.96 -3.46 11.05
C ALA A 177 -7.28 -4.84 10.90
N ASN A 178 -7.61 -5.61 9.86
CA ASN A 178 -6.96 -6.89 9.60
C ASN A 178 -5.51 -6.72 9.14
N MET A 179 -5.24 -5.69 8.33
CA MET A 179 -3.88 -5.42 7.85
C MET A 179 -2.94 -4.97 8.99
N MET A 180 -3.47 -4.28 10.00
CA MET A 180 -2.73 -3.87 11.20
C MET A 180 -2.26 -5.05 12.07
N LYS A 181 -2.84 -6.25 11.90
CA LYS A 181 -2.38 -7.47 12.59
C LYS A 181 -0.99 -7.92 12.13
N ASN A 182 -0.54 -7.51 10.94
CA ASN A 182 0.82 -7.76 10.49
C ASN A 182 1.77 -6.77 11.15
N HIS A 183 2.42 -7.16 12.24
CA HIS A 183 3.35 -6.32 13.00
C HIS A 183 4.51 -5.75 12.17
N HIS A 184 4.89 -6.42 11.08
CA HIS A 184 5.95 -5.90 10.20
C HIS A 184 5.47 -4.70 9.36
N LEU A 185 4.20 -4.65 8.95
CA LEU A 185 3.63 -3.57 8.13
C LEU A 185 2.78 -2.57 8.92
N ALA A 186 2.39 -2.90 10.14
CA ALA A 186 1.47 -2.12 10.96
C ALA A 186 1.89 -0.64 11.11
N ARG A 187 3.20 -0.38 11.24
CA ARG A 187 3.71 1.00 11.33
C ARG A 187 3.45 1.80 10.05
N ALA A 188 3.74 1.22 8.88
CA ALA A 188 3.55 1.90 7.59
C ALA A 188 2.06 2.06 7.25
N ILE A 189 1.23 1.06 7.60
CA ILE A 189 -0.23 1.13 7.42
C ILE A 189 -0.83 2.20 8.34
N GLY A 190 -0.44 2.22 9.61
CA GLY A 190 -0.92 3.21 10.58
C GLY A 190 -0.46 4.64 10.25
N ASP A 191 0.70 4.78 9.62
CA ASP A 191 1.21 6.05 9.11
C ASP A 191 0.37 6.59 7.95
N ALA A 192 -0.02 5.73 6.98
CA ALA A 192 -0.90 6.12 5.87
C ALA A 192 -2.30 6.56 6.34
N GLY A 193 -2.83 5.93 7.40
CA GLY A 193 -3.99 6.46 8.13
C GLY A 193 -5.32 6.47 7.37
N TRP A 194 -5.54 5.50 6.48
CA TRP A 194 -6.70 5.43 5.56
C TRP A 194 -8.06 5.60 6.23
N HIS A 195 -8.31 4.91 7.35
CA HIS A 195 -9.58 5.01 8.06
C HIS A 195 -9.88 6.45 8.51
N GLY A 196 -8.86 7.14 9.06
CA GLY A 196 -9.00 8.53 9.50
C GLY A 196 -9.16 9.51 8.35
N PHE A 197 -8.69 9.18 7.15
CA PHE A 197 -8.89 9.96 5.94
C PHE A 197 -10.31 9.79 5.37
N VAL A 198 -10.79 8.55 5.24
CA VAL A 198 -12.17 8.25 4.80
C VAL A 198 -13.19 8.89 5.75
N LYS A 199 -12.97 8.83 7.06
CA LYS A 199 -13.84 9.52 8.03
C LYS A 199 -13.92 11.02 7.80
N LYS A 200 -12.83 11.64 7.32
CA LYS A 200 -12.83 13.08 6.97
C LYS A 200 -13.55 13.38 5.67
N LEU A 201 -13.43 12.52 4.67
CA LEU A 201 -14.24 12.62 3.46
C LEU A 201 -15.73 12.51 3.79
N GLU A 202 -16.13 11.57 4.66
CA GLU A 202 -17.53 11.37 5.04
C GLU A 202 -18.21 12.64 5.55
N TYR A 203 -17.70 13.23 6.63
CA TYR A 203 -18.38 14.39 7.21
C TYR A 203 -18.28 15.64 6.33
N LYS A 204 -17.23 15.77 5.50
CA LYS A 204 -17.08 16.92 4.59
C LYS A 204 -17.96 16.80 3.36
N ALA A 205 -18.04 15.61 2.78
CA ALA A 205 -18.92 15.34 1.64
C ALA A 205 -20.38 15.56 2.05
N ALA A 206 -20.78 15.05 3.23
CA ALA A 206 -22.11 15.31 3.78
C ALA A 206 -22.38 16.82 3.98
N ALA A 207 -21.42 17.57 4.52
CA ALA A 207 -21.58 19.02 4.71
C ALA A 207 -21.65 19.81 3.39
N ALA A 208 -20.97 19.34 2.33
CA ALA A 208 -20.93 19.98 1.02
C ALA A 208 -22.04 19.49 0.06
N GLY A 209 -22.84 18.51 0.44
CA GLY A 209 -23.82 17.87 -0.46
C GLY A 209 -23.19 17.00 -1.55
N VAL A 210 -21.93 16.59 -1.39
CA VAL A 210 -21.19 15.74 -2.33
C VAL A 210 -21.45 14.27 -2.01
N HIS A 211 -21.68 13.46 -3.04
CA HIS A 211 -21.92 12.03 -2.85
C HIS A 211 -20.62 11.28 -2.54
N LEU A 212 -20.58 10.56 -1.40
CA LEU A 212 -19.49 9.65 -1.08
C LEU A 212 -19.95 8.19 -1.21
N VAL A 213 -19.31 7.43 -2.10
CA VAL A 213 -19.57 5.99 -2.27
C VAL A 213 -18.37 5.20 -1.77
N LYS A 214 -18.65 4.21 -0.92
CA LYS A 214 -17.65 3.27 -0.40
C LYS A 214 -17.84 1.92 -1.10
N LEU A 215 -16.81 1.46 -1.79
CA LEU A 215 -16.76 0.14 -2.40
C LEU A 215 -16.01 -0.80 -1.47
N ASP A 216 -16.63 -1.90 -1.07
CA ASP A 216 -15.99 -2.90 -0.22
C ASP A 216 -15.15 -3.89 -1.04
N GLN A 217 -13.97 -4.25 -0.51
CA GLN A 217 -13.13 -5.35 -0.98
C GLN A 217 -13.33 -6.66 -0.20
#